data_AF-A0AB74M7W7-F1
#
_entry.id   AF-A0AB74M7W7-F1
#
_cell.length_a   1.000
_cell.length_b   1.000
_cell.length_c   1.000
_cell.angle_alpha   90.00
_cell.angle_beta   90.00
_cell.angle_gamma   90.00
#
_symmetry.space_group_name_H-M   'P 1'
#
loop_
_entity.id
_entity.type
_entity.pdbx_description
1 polymer ?
#
loop_
_entity_poly.entity_id
_entity_poly.type
_entity_poly.pdbx_seq_one_letter_code
_entity_poly.pdbx_strand_id
1 'polypeptide(L)'
;MSKKLAKTVLSAAMAGVLFGVSFDIMAADVVVEDSYSALKGKDNKQHGDVFKIFYNKNNDTAHIDWGKLGYVEKERNKPIPLLSKIDGNGNVTITSADGSTTFTVYDKEVHDFMKAAASKKFNDGDLLTEQNIRDLYNRVSAIQQMKTNVGLDKYGNVAADPSEIEEHMSLQRYLAGEAANSTIVANELEAQKGELEAQKKNLGELTTRTDKIDAAAAATAAKVESRTLVGVSSDGTLTRAEGAKNTISVNDGLVALSGRTDRIDAAVGAI
;
A
#
# COMPACT_ATOMS: atom_id res chain seq x y z
N MET A 1 -25.27 -8.02 10.94
CA MET A 1 -24.11 -7.87 11.85
C MET A 1 -22.84 -8.03 11.02
N SER A 2 -22.23 -6.92 10.62
CA SER A 2 -21.03 -6.92 9.77
C SER A 2 -19.79 -6.87 10.65
N LYS A 3 -18.99 -7.94 10.65
CA LYS A 3 -17.75 -8.02 11.41
C LYS A 3 -16.76 -7.01 10.83
N LYS A 4 -16.47 -5.94 11.57
CA LYS A 4 -15.42 -4.96 11.26
C LYS A 4 -14.06 -5.68 11.37
N LEU A 5 -13.44 -6.00 10.25
CA LEU A 5 -12.01 -6.27 10.20
C LEU A 5 -11.30 -4.92 10.28
N ALA A 6 -10.50 -4.75 11.34
CA ALA A 6 -9.68 -3.56 11.55
C ALA A 6 -8.72 -3.41 10.36
N LYS A 7 -8.95 -2.39 9.53
CA LYS A 7 -7.98 -1.91 8.53
C LYS A 7 -6.87 -1.17 9.27
N THR A 8 -5.81 -1.88 9.64
CA THR A 8 -4.53 -1.24 9.93
C THR A 8 -3.97 -0.76 8.60
N VAL A 9 -3.93 0.56 8.41
CA VAL A 9 -3.17 1.21 7.33
C VAL A 9 -1.70 0.93 7.64
N LEU A 10 -1.18 -0.17 7.09
CA LEU A 10 0.26 -0.40 7.07
C LEU A 10 0.81 0.52 5.98
N SER A 11 1.32 1.68 6.37
CA SER A 11 2.16 2.47 5.48
C SER A 11 3.41 1.65 5.19
N ALA A 12 3.37 0.84 4.15
CA ALA A 12 4.55 0.23 3.57
C ALA A 12 5.31 1.36 2.86
N ALA A 13 6.13 2.08 3.62
CA ALA A 13 7.33 2.66 3.05
C ALA A 13 8.17 1.46 2.60
N MET A 14 8.02 1.04 1.34
CA MET A 14 9.05 0.25 0.66
C MET A 14 10.28 1.15 0.52
N ALA A 15 10.99 1.35 1.62
CA ALA A 15 12.42 1.58 1.59
C ALA A 15 13.06 0.23 1.20
N GLY A 16 12.81 -0.19 -0.04
CA GLY A 16 13.60 -1.20 -0.70
C GLY A 16 14.95 -0.55 -0.95
N VAL A 17 15.81 -0.58 0.07
CA VAL A 17 17.22 -0.36 -0.16
C VAL A 17 17.71 -1.61 -0.90
N LEU A 18 17.53 -1.60 -2.22
CA LEU A 18 18.38 -2.38 -3.11
C LEU A 18 19.78 -1.81 -2.90
N PHE A 19 20.50 -2.34 -1.91
CA PHE A 19 21.95 -2.25 -1.91
C PHE A 19 22.42 -3.12 -3.08
N GLY A 20 22.33 -2.55 -4.28
CA GLY A 20 23.14 -2.96 -5.42
C GLY A 20 24.58 -2.62 -5.07
N VAL A 21 25.19 -3.41 -4.18
CA VAL A 21 26.64 -3.42 -4.04
C VAL A 21 27.21 -4.21 -5.20
N SER A 22 27.18 -3.61 -6.39
CA SER A 22 28.07 -3.97 -7.47
C SER A 22 29.49 -3.61 -7.02
N PHE A 23 30.13 -4.53 -6.30
CA PHE A 23 31.58 -4.50 -6.15
C PHE A 23 32.15 -5.01 -7.47
N ASP A 24 32.44 -4.08 -8.38
CA ASP A 24 33.29 -4.34 -9.52
C ASP A 24 34.63 -4.88 -8.98
N ILE A 25 35.04 -6.04 -9.47
CA ILE A 25 36.44 -6.47 -9.33
C ILE A 25 37.22 -5.50 -10.21
N MET A 26 37.68 -4.40 -9.61
CA MET A 26 38.64 -3.49 -10.22
C MET A 26 39.87 -4.32 -10.59
N ALA A 27 40.08 -4.50 -11.89
CA ALA A 27 41.33 -4.99 -12.41
C ALA A 27 42.44 -3.96 -12.14
N ALA A 28 43.61 -4.45 -11.74
CA ALA A 28 44.89 -3.76 -11.63
C ALA A 28 45.05 -2.74 -10.48
N ASP A 29 44.94 -3.22 -9.24
CA ASP A 29 45.84 -2.79 -8.17
C ASP A 29 46.54 -4.05 -7.63
N VAL A 30 47.75 -3.95 -7.07
CA VAL A 30 48.47 -5.12 -6.54
C VAL A 30 47.63 -5.70 -5.40
N VAL A 31 46.85 -6.74 -5.69
CA VAL A 31 45.96 -7.36 -4.71
C VAL A 31 46.83 -8.06 -3.69
N VAL A 32 46.99 -7.45 -2.51
CA VAL A 32 47.74 -8.04 -1.39
C VAL A 32 46.78 -8.98 -0.67
N GLU A 33 46.73 -10.22 -1.16
CA GLU A 33 45.94 -11.27 -0.53
C GLU A 33 46.79 -12.15 0.38
N ASP A 34 46.30 -12.40 1.58
CA ASP A 34 46.81 -13.50 2.40
C ASP A 34 46.11 -14.79 1.99
N SER A 35 46.89 -15.85 1.79
CA SER A 35 46.37 -17.18 1.44
C SER A 35 46.42 -18.11 2.66
N TYR A 36 45.29 -18.75 2.94
CA TYR A 36 45.12 -19.70 4.03
C TYR A 36 44.63 -21.04 3.47
N SER A 37 45.08 -22.14 4.06
CA SER A 37 44.60 -23.48 3.72
C SER A 37 43.63 -23.96 4.80
N ALA A 38 42.46 -24.44 4.38
CA ALA A 38 41.48 -25.00 5.29
C ALA A 38 42.07 -26.20 6.05
N LEU A 39 41.63 -26.45 7.28
CA LEU A 39 42.07 -27.62 8.04
C LEU A 39 41.31 -28.88 7.59
N LYS A 40 41.96 -30.04 7.60
CA LYS A 40 41.29 -31.32 7.27
C LYS A 40 40.12 -31.63 8.19
N GLY A 41 40.18 -31.18 9.44
CA GLY A 41 39.08 -31.26 10.39
C GLY A 41 39.38 -30.49 11.68
N LYS A 42 38.38 -30.39 12.56
CA LYS A 42 38.52 -29.67 13.84
C LYS A 42 39.54 -30.32 14.78
N ASP A 43 39.52 -31.65 14.85
CA ASP A 43 40.46 -32.43 15.65
C ASP A 43 41.79 -32.70 14.91
N ASN A 44 41.75 -32.68 13.57
CA ASN A 44 42.91 -32.84 12.71
C ASN A 44 43.35 -31.48 12.16
N LYS A 45 44.14 -30.76 12.98
CA LYS A 45 44.68 -29.42 12.69
C LYS A 45 45.74 -29.40 11.58
N GLN A 46 45.86 -30.46 10.77
CA GLN A 46 46.65 -30.43 9.55
C GLN A 46 45.94 -29.58 8.50
N HIS A 47 46.71 -28.76 7.78
CA HIS A 47 46.22 -28.07 6.60
C HIS A 47 45.83 -29.11 5.53
N GLY A 48 44.63 -28.95 5.01
CA GLY A 48 44.10 -29.65 3.86
C GLY A 48 44.51 -28.98 2.56
N ASP A 49 44.31 -29.70 1.46
CA ASP A 49 44.67 -29.27 0.11
C ASP A 49 43.44 -29.12 -0.80
N VAL A 50 42.23 -29.32 -0.29
CA VAL A 50 41.00 -29.26 -1.10
C VAL A 50 40.49 -27.83 -1.27
N PHE A 51 40.68 -26.96 -0.27
CA PHE A 51 40.21 -25.57 -0.31
C PHE A 51 41.28 -24.58 0.12
N LYS A 52 41.32 -23.44 -0.57
CA LYS A 52 42.14 -22.29 -0.21
C LYS A 52 41.26 -21.07 -0.01
N ILE A 53 41.59 -20.28 1.00
CA ILE A 53 40.89 -19.04 1.33
C ILE A 53 41.87 -17.89 1.07
N PHE A 54 41.42 -16.90 0.31
CA PHE A 54 42.16 -15.70 -0.02
C PHE A 54 41.48 -14.50 0.62
N TYR A 55 42.18 -13.81 1.50
CA TYR A 55 41.68 -12.63 2.21
C TYR A 55 42.38 -11.38 1.69
N ASN A 56 41.60 -10.44 1.18
CA ASN A 56 42.05 -9.16 0.66
C ASN A 56 41.97 -8.09 1.76
N LYS A 57 43.14 -7.61 2.18
CA LYS A 57 43.25 -6.60 3.24
C LYS A 57 42.79 -5.21 2.85
N ASN A 58 42.75 -4.89 1.56
CA ASN A 58 42.48 -3.55 1.10
C ASN A 58 40.99 -3.19 1.27
N ASN A 59 40.13 -4.19 1.22
CA ASN A 59 38.67 -4.02 1.26
C ASN A 59 37.98 -4.99 2.22
N ASP A 60 38.74 -5.70 3.06
CA ASP A 60 38.25 -6.71 4.00
C ASP A 60 37.38 -7.79 3.35
N THR A 61 37.62 -8.14 2.08
CA THR A 61 36.85 -9.20 1.41
C THR A 61 37.62 -10.51 1.37
N ALA A 62 36.92 -11.61 1.15
CA ALA A 62 37.55 -12.89 0.88
C ALA A 62 36.87 -13.65 -0.26
N HIS A 63 37.60 -14.64 -0.76
CA HIS A 63 37.08 -15.62 -1.69
C HIS A 63 37.68 -17.00 -1.40
N ILE A 64 36.96 -18.05 -1.81
CA ILE A 64 37.37 -19.44 -1.61
C ILE A 64 37.53 -20.13 -2.96
N ASP A 65 38.68 -20.78 -3.11
CA ASP A 65 39.09 -21.51 -4.31
C ASP A 65 39.21 -23.01 -4.02
N TRP A 66 39.12 -23.79 -5.09
CA TRP A 66 39.61 -25.16 -5.05
C TRP A 66 41.12 -25.17 -4.89
N GLY A 67 41.62 -26.00 -3.98
CA GLY A 67 43.05 -26.27 -3.83
C GLY A 67 43.56 -27.33 -4.82
N LYS A 68 44.79 -27.79 -4.58
CA LYS A 68 45.48 -28.79 -5.44
C LYS A 68 44.77 -30.14 -5.47
N LEU A 69 44.07 -30.50 -4.40
CA LEU A 69 43.27 -31.71 -4.29
C LEU A 69 41.77 -31.44 -4.44
N GLY A 70 41.41 -30.33 -5.12
CA GLY A 70 40.03 -30.07 -5.53
C GLY A 70 39.42 -31.30 -6.22
N TYR A 71 38.15 -31.57 -5.90
CA TYR A 71 37.46 -32.80 -6.33
C TYR A 71 37.27 -32.92 -7.83
N VAL A 72 37.12 -31.78 -8.49
CA VAL A 72 36.97 -31.71 -9.94
C VAL A 72 38.30 -31.23 -10.51
N GLU A 73 39.00 -32.11 -11.22
CA GLU A 73 40.38 -31.84 -11.68
C GLU A 73 40.50 -30.57 -12.52
N LYS A 74 39.53 -30.33 -13.42
CA LYS A 74 39.46 -29.12 -14.24
C LYS A 74 39.18 -27.83 -13.46
N GLU A 75 38.71 -27.92 -12.22
CA GLU A 75 38.40 -26.77 -11.36
C GLU A 75 39.47 -26.51 -10.29
N ARG A 76 40.50 -27.37 -10.18
CA ARG A 76 41.59 -27.19 -9.22
C ARG A 76 42.30 -25.85 -9.40
N ASN A 77 42.61 -25.19 -8.29
CA ASN A 77 43.23 -23.86 -8.24
C ASN A 77 42.40 -22.78 -8.96
N LYS A 78 41.08 -22.97 -9.07
CA LYS A 78 40.16 -21.96 -9.59
C LYS A 78 39.18 -21.50 -8.50
N PRO A 79 38.65 -20.27 -8.63
CA PRO A 79 37.58 -19.78 -7.78
C PRO A 79 36.36 -20.67 -7.79
N ILE A 80 35.78 -20.87 -6.61
CA ILE A 80 34.44 -21.44 -6.47
C ILE A 80 33.47 -20.28 -6.70
N PRO A 81 32.72 -20.23 -7.81
CA PRO A 81 31.95 -19.03 -8.17
C PRO A 81 30.97 -18.59 -7.07
N LEU A 82 30.34 -19.56 -6.41
CA LEU A 82 29.40 -19.33 -5.30
C LEU A 82 30.05 -18.76 -4.03
N LEU A 83 31.34 -18.96 -3.83
CA LEU A 83 32.11 -18.51 -2.67
C LEU A 83 33.18 -17.48 -3.08
N SER A 84 33.01 -16.86 -4.25
CA SER A 84 33.94 -15.88 -4.80
C SER A 84 33.76 -14.47 -4.22
N LYS A 85 32.69 -14.25 -3.44
CA LYS A 85 32.31 -12.95 -2.90
C LYS A 85 31.89 -13.09 -1.43
N ILE A 86 32.86 -12.95 -0.53
CA ILE A 86 32.66 -12.93 0.92
C ILE A 86 32.98 -11.51 1.42
N ASP A 87 32.04 -10.88 2.13
CA ASP A 87 32.25 -9.55 2.72
C ASP A 87 33.08 -9.60 4.02
N GLY A 88 33.46 -8.43 4.55
CA GLY A 88 34.27 -8.35 5.79
C GLY A 88 33.60 -8.86 7.06
N ASN A 89 32.30 -9.11 7.02
CA ASN A 89 31.58 -9.77 8.09
C ASN A 89 31.46 -11.29 7.85
N GLY A 90 32.08 -11.83 6.81
CA GLY A 90 32.00 -13.25 6.47
C GLY A 90 30.69 -13.66 5.80
N ASN A 91 29.88 -12.71 5.32
CA ASN A 91 28.64 -13.04 4.62
C ASN A 91 28.91 -13.34 3.15
N VAL A 92 28.18 -14.31 2.62
CA VAL A 92 28.18 -14.66 1.19
C VAL A 92 26.93 -14.09 0.54
N THR A 93 27.10 -13.31 -0.53
CA THR A 93 25.98 -12.73 -1.30
C THR A 93 25.71 -13.57 -2.55
N ILE A 94 24.49 -14.07 -2.69
CA ILE A 94 24.10 -15.02 -3.74
C ILE A 94 22.81 -14.56 -4.40
N THR A 95 22.80 -14.54 -5.72
CA THR A 95 21.58 -14.32 -6.49
C THR A 95 21.00 -15.66 -6.92
N SER A 96 19.67 -15.81 -6.80
CA SER A 96 18.92 -16.97 -7.31
C SER A 96 19.25 -17.24 -8.78
N ALA A 97 19.11 -18.50 -9.21
CA ALA A 97 19.43 -18.92 -10.58
C ALA A 97 18.64 -18.16 -11.66
N ASP A 98 17.45 -17.65 -11.32
CA ASP A 98 16.61 -16.82 -12.19
C ASP A 98 16.94 -15.32 -12.15
N GLY A 99 17.94 -14.91 -11.36
CA GLY A 99 18.35 -13.51 -11.20
C GLY A 99 17.40 -12.66 -10.37
N SER A 100 16.31 -13.22 -9.84
CA SER A 100 15.22 -12.44 -9.23
C SER A 100 15.52 -11.96 -7.82
N THR A 101 16.23 -12.74 -7.01
CA THR A 101 16.38 -12.46 -5.58
C THR A 101 17.83 -12.64 -5.15
N THR A 102 18.34 -11.67 -4.38
CA THR A 102 19.66 -11.73 -3.77
C THR A 102 19.53 -12.05 -2.29
N PHE A 103 20.25 -13.06 -1.84
CA PHE A 103 20.33 -13.54 -0.46
C PHE A 103 21.70 -13.23 0.13
N THR A 104 21.71 -12.91 1.42
CA THR A 104 22.93 -12.79 2.22
C THR A 104 22.96 -13.94 3.20
N VAL A 105 23.99 -14.79 3.11
CA VAL A 105 24.15 -15.98 3.94
C VAL A 105 25.23 -15.71 4.98
N TYR A 106 24.82 -15.68 6.24
CA TYR A 106 25.73 -15.65 7.38
C TYR A 106 26.21 -17.06 7.71
N ASP A 107 27.51 -17.21 7.93
CA ASP A 107 28.14 -18.40 8.49
C ASP A 107 29.07 -17.98 9.61
N LYS A 108 28.90 -18.61 10.79
CA LYS A 108 29.61 -18.20 12.00
C LYS A 108 31.12 -18.44 11.85
N GLU A 109 31.50 -19.58 11.31
CA GLU A 109 32.91 -19.96 11.14
C GLU A 109 33.61 -19.07 10.11
N VAL A 110 32.93 -18.68 9.03
CA VAL A 110 33.48 -17.70 8.07
C VAL A 110 33.60 -16.33 8.73
N HIS A 111 32.60 -15.91 9.51
CA HIS A 111 32.66 -14.64 10.25
C HIS A 111 33.85 -14.60 11.22
N ASP A 112 34.04 -15.64 12.02
CA ASP A 112 35.14 -15.74 12.97
C ASP A 112 36.50 -15.76 12.24
N PHE A 113 36.60 -16.49 11.13
CA PHE A 113 37.78 -16.48 10.26
C PHE A 113 38.09 -15.08 9.74
N MET A 114 37.11 -14.35 9.21
CA MET A 114 37.32 -13.00 8.66
C MET A 114 37.85 -12.04 9.73
N LYS A 115 37.31 -12.13 10.95
CA LYS A 115 37.77 -11.34 12.09
C LYS A 115 39.20 -11.69 12.51
N ALA A 116 39.55 -12.98 12.50
CA ALA A 116 40.90 -13.45 12.80
C ALA A 116 41.91 -13.05 11.72
N ALA A 117 41.53 -13.16 10.44
CA ALA A 117 42.34 -12.76 9.30
C ALA A 117 42.62 -11.25 9.28
N ALA A 118 41.60 -10.42 9.52
CA ALA A 118 41.75 -8.97 9.62
C ALA A 118 42.69 -8.55 10.75
N SER A 119 42.64 -9.26 11.89
CA SER A 119 43.51 -8.98 13.04
C SER A 119 44.86 -9.71 13.00
N LYS A 120 45.07 -10.61 12.02
CA LYS A 120 46.21 -11.55 11.92
C LYS A 120 46.45 -12.37 13.20
N LYS A 121 45.38 -12.65 13.94
CA LYS A 121 45.43 -13.37 15.21
C LYS A 121 44.41 -14.50 15.16
N PHE A 122 44.92 -15.72 15.06
CA PHE A 122 44.11 -16.93 15.04
C PHE A 122 44.20 -17.64 16.39
N ASN A 123 43.05 -17.85 17.02
CA ASN A 123 42.86 -18.72 18.17
C ASN A 123 42.42 -20.11 17.73
N ASP A 124 42.30 -21.03 18.69
CA ASP A 124 41.82 -22.38 18.39
C ASP A 124 40.36 -22.36 17.92
N GLY A 125 40.12 -22.82 16.69
CA GLY A 125 38.81 -22.80 16.06
C GLY A 125 38.53 -21.62 15.11
N ASP A 126 39.45 -20.66 14.97
CA ASP A 126 39.29 -19.51 14.06
C ASP A 126 39.61 -19.87 12.59
N LEU A 127 40.24 -21.02 12.34
CA LEU A 127 40.53 -21.51 10.99
C LEU A 127 39.38 -22.36 10.46
N LEU A 128 38.99 -22.09 9.21
CA LEU A 128 37.99 -22.89 8.52
C LEU A 128 38.49 -24.32 8.29
N THR A 129 37.60 -25.28 8.53
CA THR A 129 37.82 -26.68 8.13
C THR A 129 37.28 -26.93 6.73
N GLU A 130 37.76 -27.97 6.05
CA GLU A 130 37.18 -28.40 4.78
C GLU A 130 35.69 -28.73 4.90
N GLN A 131 35.24 -29.20 6.08
CA GLN A 131 33.83 -29.47 6.35
C GLN A 131 33.02 -28.18 6.41
N ASN A 132 33.51 -27.12 7.10
CA ASN A 132 32.81 -25.84 7.15
C ASN A 132 32.57 -25.28 5.74
N ILE A 133 33.57 -25.36 4.86
CA ILE A 133 33.48 -24.85 3.49
C ILE A 133 32.51 -25.71 2.65
N ARG A 134 32.49 -27.03 2.84
CA ARG A 134 31.50 -27.91 2.18
C ARG A 134 30.09 -27.58 2.59
N ASP A 135 29.86 -27.41 3.88
CA ASP A 135 28.52 -27.12 4.40
C ASP A 135 28.05 -25.75 3.92
N LEU A 136 28.93 -24.75 3.91
CA LEU A 136 28.66 -23.45 3.30
C LEU A 136 28.33 -23.58 1.81
N TYR A 137 29.17 -24.27 1.03
CA TYR A 137 28.93 -24.49 -0.39
C TYR A 137 27.57 -25.15 -0.65
N ASN A 138 27.24 -26.19 0.10
CA ASN A 138 25.98 -26.92 -0.05
C ASN A 138 24.77 -26.03 0.28
N ARG A 139 24.82 -25.25 1.37
CA ARG A 139 23.75 -24.32 1.74
C ARG A 139 23.59 -23.21 0.70
N VAL A 140 24.69 -22.60 0.28
CA VAL A 140 24.70 -21.53 -0.72
C VAL A 140 24.21 -22.04 -2.08
N SER A 141 24.64 -23.23 -2.49
CA SER A 141 24.18 -23.87 -3.73
C SER A 141 22.68 -24.18 -3.67
N ALA A 142 22.19 -24.71 -2.54
CA ALA A 142 20.76 -24.93 -2.35
C ALA A 142 19.97 -23.62 -2.47
N ILE A 143 20.41 -22.54 -1.82
CA ILE A 143 19.77 -21.22 -1.88
C ILE A 143 19.77 -20.66 -3.30
N GLN A 144 20.87 -20.77 -4.05
CA GLN A 144 20.91 -20.35 -5.45
C GLN A 144 19.84 -21.07 -6.30
N GLN A 145 19.61 -22.35 -6.03
CA GLN A 145 18.62 -23.15 -6.75
C GLN A 145 17.18 -22.94 -6.23
N MET A 146 16.99 -22.25 -5.10
CA MET A 146 15.65 -21.92 -4.60
C MET A 146 14.95 -20.97 -5.56
N LYS A 147 13.74 -21.37 -5.97
CA LYS A 147 12.82 -20.51 -6.72
C LYS A 147 11.91 -19.80 -5.73
N THR A 148 12.03 -18.48 -5.64
CA THR A 148 11.11 -17.63 -4.85
C THR A 148 9.99 -17.12 -5.75
N ASN A 149 9.15 -18.05 -6.19
CA ASN A 149 8.01 -17.75 -7.06
C ASN A 149 6.70 -17.92 -6.30
N VAL A 150 5.70 -17.20 -6.79
CA VAL A 150 4.30 -17.34 -6.44
C VAL A 150 3.68 -18.24 -7.52
N GLY A 151 3.08 -19.35 -7.10
CA GLY A 151 2.28 -20.17 -7.98
C GLY A 151 0.92 -19.51 -8.19
N LEU A 152 0.57 -19.28 -9.45
CA LEU A 152 -0.69 -18.69 -9.85
C LEU A 152 -1.60 -19.74 -10.47
N ASP A 153 -2.89 -19.64 -10.16
CA ASP A 153 -3.94 -20.46 -10.76
C ASP A 153 -4.28 -19.99 -12.19
N LYS A 154 -5.19 -20.69 -12.86
CA LYS A 154 -5.69 -20.33 -14.20
C LYS A 154 -6.35 -18.95 -14.30
N TYR A 155 -6.63 -18.30 -13.18
CA TYR A 155 -7.22 -16.96 -13.11
C TYR A 155 -6.19 -15.88 -12.73
N GLY A 156 -4.93 -16.25 -12.52
CA GLY A 156 -3.86 -15.34 -12.12
C GLY A 156 -3.84 -15.01 -10.63
N ASN A 157 -4.59 -15.73 -9.78
CA ASN A 157 -4.56 -15.58 -8.33
C ASN A 157 -3.52 -16.52 -7.71
N VAL A 158 -3.09 -16.25 -6.48
CA VAL A 158 -2.26 -17.19 -5.72
C VAL A 158 -2.99 -18.51 -5.57
N ALA A 159 -2.41 -19.59 -6.11
CA ALA A 159 -2.98 -20.93 -6.05
C ALA A 159 -3.07 -21.41 -4.60
N ALA A 160 -4.21 -22.01 -4.23
CA ALA A 160 -4.43 -22.53 -2.88
C ALA A 160 -3.77 -23.91 -2.69
N ASP A 161 -3.59 -24.65 -3.78
CA ASP A 161 -2.95 -25.96 -3.80
C ASP A 161 -1.86 -26.03 -4.89
N PRO A 162 -0.74 -26.75 -4.67
CA PRO A 162 0.31 -26.91 -5.69
C PRO A 162 -0.16 -27.52 -7.01
N SER A 163 -1.21 -28.34 -7.00
CA SER A 163 -1.78 -28.95 -8.21
C SER A 163 -2.58 -27.97 -9.07
N GLU A 164 -2.94 -26.81 -8.52
CA GLU A 164 -3.67 -25.74 -9.22
C GLU A 164 -2.73 -24.72 -9.88
N ILE A 165 -1.41 -24.87 -9.69
CA ILE A 165 -0.42 -23.93 -10.25
C ILE A 165 -0.31 -24.14 -11.76
N GLU A 166 -0.72 -23.13 -12.51
CA GLU A 166 -0.60 -23.06 -13.97
C GLU A 166 0.58 -22.16 -14.40
N GLU A 167 0.89 -21.14 -13.61
CA GLU A 167 1.99 -20.21 -13.89
C GLU A 167 2.83 -19.95 -12.62
N HIS A 168 4.14 -19.79 -12.80
CA HIS A 168 5.02 -19.31 -11.74
C HIS A 168 5.47 -17.88 -12.04
N MET A 169 5.19 -16.96 -11.11
CA MET A 169 5.61 -15.57 -11.19
C MET A 169 6.63 -15.26 -10.08
N SER A 170 7.65 -14.42 -10.33
CA SER A 170 8.53 -13.99 -9.24
C SER A 170 7.75 -13.18 -8.20
N LEU A 171 8.05 -13.36 -6.90
CA LEU A 171 7.35 -12.64 -5.82
C LEU A 171 7.44 -11.11 -5.99
N GLN A 172 8.58 -10.59 -6.44
CA GLN A 172 8.74 -9.16 -6.71
C GLN A 172 7.79 -8.65 -7.80
N ARG A 173 7.64 -9.39 -8.90
CA ARG A 173 6.74 -9.01 -9.99
C ARG A 173 5.28 -9.09 -9.55
N TYR A 174 4.92 -10.13 -8.79
CA TYR A 174 3.59 -10.27 -8.21
C TYR A 174 3.24 -9.10 -7.29
N LEU A 175 4.13 -8.77 -6.33
CA LEU A 175 3.93 -7.64 -5.42
C LEU A 175 3.88 -6.29 -6.15
N ALA A 176 4.69 -6.09 -7.19
CA ALA A 176 4.64 -4.89 -8.01
C ALA A 176 3.29 -4.74 -8.74
N GLY A 177 2.73 -5.85 -9.24
CA GLY A 177 1.39 -5.90 -9.82
C GLY A 177 0.30 -5.55 -8.82
N GLU A 178 0.32 -6.18 -7.64
CA GLU A 178 -0.64 -5.91 -6.55
C GLU A 178 -0.58 -4.45 -6.08
N ALA A 179 0.62 -3.88 -5.95
CA ALA A 179 0.81 -2.48 -5.56
C ALA A 179 0.23 -1.51 -6.60
N ALA A 180 0.45 -1.78 -7.89
CA ALA A 180 -0.13 -0.99 -8.97
C ALA A 180 -1.67 -1.06 -8.95
N ASN A 181 -2.24 -2.26 -8.78
CA ASN A 181 -3.68 -2.46 -8.71
C ASN A 181 -4.30 -1.72 -7.51
N SER A 182 -3.67 -1.81 -6.32
CA SER A 182 -4.13 -1.08 -5.13
C SER A 182 -4.10 0.44 -5.31
N THR A 183 -3.13 0.97 -6.07
CA THR A 183 -3.02 2.41 -6.34
C THR A 183 -4.15 2.89 -7.25
N ILE A 184 -4.52 2.09 -8.27
CA ILE A 184 -5.65 2.38 -9.16
C ILE A 184 -6.94 2.47 -8.34
N VAL A 185 -7.23 1.46 -7.52
CA VAL A 185 -8.43 1.42 -6.67
C VAL A 185 -8.49 2.61 -5.71
N ALA A 186 -7.34 3.04 -5.15
CA ALA A 186 -7.28 4.20 -4.27
C ALA A 186 -7.65 5.51 -5.00
N ASN A 187 -7.14 5.70 -6.22
CA ASN A 187 -7.44 6.88 -7.03
C ASN A 187 -8.91 6.93 -7.45
N GLU A 188 -9.49 5.80 -7.86
CA GLU A 188 -10.91 5.70 -8.19
C GLU A 188 -11.81 6.04 -6.99
N LEU A 189 -11.41 5.59 -5.79
CA LEU A 189 -12.15 5.89 -4.56
C LEU A 189 -12.09 7.39 -4.19
N GLU A 190 -10.93 8.03 -4.32
CA GLU A 190 -10.80 9.47 -4.09
C GLU A 190 -11.58 10.29 -5.13
N ALA A 191 -11.64 9.85 -6.40
CA ALA A 191 -12.48 10.47 -7.41
C ALA A 191 -13.98 10.39 -7.05
N GLN A 192 -14.47 9.21 -6.67
CA GLN A 192 -15.87 9.03 -6.24
C GLN A 192 -16.21 9.86 -5.00
N LYS A 193 -15.27 9.99 -4.06
CA LYS A 193 -15.44 10.85 -2.88
C LYS A 193 -15.53 12.32 -3.26
N GLY A 194 -14.72 12.79 -4.21
CA GLY A 194 -14.81 14.15 -4.75
C GLY A 194 -16.17 14.45 -5.37
N GLU A 195 -16.71 13.52 -6.17
CA GLU A 195 -18.05 13.64 -6.76
C GLU A 195 -19.15 13.67 -5.69
N LEU A 196 -19.05 12.83 -4.66
CA LEU A 196 -20.00 12.79 -3.55
C LEU A 196 -20.05 14.10 -2.77
N GLU A 197 -18.89 14.71 -2.48
CA GLU A 197 -18.83 15.99 -1.78
C GLU A 197 -19.44 17.13 -2.63
N ALA A 198 -19.25 17.11 -3.95
CA ALA A 198 -19.91 18.06 -4.86
C ALA A 198 -21.44 17.90 -4.84
N GLN A 199 -21.95 16.66 -4.84
CA GLN A 199 -23.38 16.39 -4.74
C GLN A 199 -23.99 16.88 -3.42
N LYS A 200 -23.29 16.65 -2.29
CA LYS A 200 -23.73 17.17 -0.98
C LYS A 200 -23.85 18.68 -0.95
N LYS A 201 -22.89 19.39 -1.56
CA LYS A 201 -22.93 20.85 -1.66
C LYS A 201 -24.16 21.31 -2.46
N ASN A 202 -24.41 20.71 -3.62
CA ASN A 202 -25.58 21.02 -4.45
C ASN A 202 -26.90 20.76 -3.70
N LEU A 203 -26.98 19.69 -2.92
CA LEU A 203 -28.14 19.39 -2.08
C LEU A 203 -28.38 20.45 -1.00
N GLY A 204 -27.30 20.97 -0.38
CA GLY A 204 -27.39 22.08 0.58
C GLY A 204 -27.90 23.38 -0.04
N GLU A 205 -27.43 23.72 -1.25
CA GLU A 205 -27.93 24.87 -2.02
C GLU A 205 -29.41 24.72 -2.39
N LEU A 206 -29.83 23.51 -2.80
CA LEU A 206 -31.22 23.23 -3.13
C LEU A 206 -32.14 23.36 -1.91
N THR A 207 -31.72 22.84 -0.75
CA THR A 207 -32.47 22.96 0.52
C THR A 207 -32.69 24.44 0.88
N THR A 208 -31.63 25.25 0.78
CA THR A 208 -31.71 26.70 1.05
C THR A 208 -32.68 27.42 0.10
N ARG A 209 -32.75 26.98 -1.17
CA ARG A 209 -33.72 27.53 -2.14
C ARG A 209 -35.15 27.14 -1.78
N THR A 210 -35.38 25.91 -1.32
CA THR A 210 -36.70 25.46 -0.86
C THR A 210 -37.19 26.31 0.31
N ASP A 211 -36.37 26.55 1.32
CA ASP A 211 -36.75 27.39 2.48
C ASP A 211 -37.17 28.80 2.06
N LYS A 212 -36.45 29.39 1.10
CA LYS A 212 -36.79 30.72 0.55
C LYS A 212 -38.11 30.70 -0.22
N ILE A 213 -38.39 29.63 -0.96
CA ILE A 213 -39.65 29.46 -1.70
C ILE A 213 -40.81 29.30 -0.72
N ASP A 214 -40.66 28.48 0.32
CA ASP A 214 -41.70 28.27 1.33
C ASP A 214 -42.04 29.57 2.07
N ALA A 215 -41.01 30.34 2.46
CA ALA A 215 -41.20 31.65 3.07
C ALA A 215 -41.91 32.65 2.13
N ALA A 216 -41.53 32.68 0.85
CA ALA A 216 -42.16 33.55 -0.15
C ALA A 216 -43.61 33.15 -0.45
N ALA A 217 -43.90 31.84 -0.50
CA ALA A 217 -45.23 31.30 -0.68
C ALA A 217 -46.14 31.66 0.51
N ALA A 218 -45.65 31.47 1.74
CA ALA A 218 -46.38 31.85 2.96
C ALA A 218 -46.66 33.36 3.02
N ALA A 219 -45.67 34.21 2.69
CA ALA A 219 -45.85 35.65 2.64
C ALA A 219 -46.90 36.06 1.57
N THR A 220 -46.90 35.38 0.42
CA THR A 220 -47.87 35.63 -0.64
C THR A 220 -49.27 35.20 -0.20
N ALA A 221 -49.42 34.03 0.43
CA ALA A 221 -50.69 33.55 0.96
C ALA A 221 -51.28 34.53 1.99
N ALA A 222 -50.49 34.98 2.97
CA ALA A 222 -50.92 35.97 3.95
C ALA A 222 -51.33 37.32 3.31
N LYS A 223 -50.62 37.76 2.27
CA LYS A 223 -50.98 38.97 1.50
C LYS A 223 -52.27 38.80 0.71
N VAL A 224 -52.56 37.61 0.21
CA VAL A 224 -53.83 37.31 -0.46
C VAL A 224 -54.96 37.33 0.56
N GLU A 225 -54.86 36.56 1.64
CA GLU A 225 -55.89 36.47 2.69
C GLU A 225 -56.26 37.83 3.29
N SER A 226 -55.26 38.66 3.62
CA SER A 226 -55.48 40.01 4.16
C SER A 226 -56.19 40.98 3.20
N ARG A 227 -56.23 40.67 1.90
CA ARG A 227 -56.83 41.51 0.86
C ARG A 227 -58.11 40.94 0.25
N THR A 228 -58.37 39.65 0.41
CA THR A 228 -59.50 38.96 -0.26
C THR A 228 -60.60 38.53 0.70
N LEU A 229 -60.45 38.75 2.01
CA LEU A 229 -61.45 38.42 3.02
C LEU A 229 -61.93 39.64 3.80
N VAL A 230 -63.19 39.61 4.23
CA VAL A 230 -63.79 40.57 5.17
C VAL A 230 -64.50 39.82 6.30
N GLY A 231 -64.48 40.40 7.50
CA GLY A 231 -65.18 39.85 8.66
C GLY A 231 -66.66 40.21 8.64
N VAL A 232 -67.52 39.34 9.18
CA VAL A 232 -68.96 39.58 9.31
C VAL A 232 -69.37 39.41 10.77
N SER A 233 -69.87 40.50 11.36
CA SER A 233 -70.41 40.51 12.72
C SER A 233 -71.77 39.81 12.80
N SER A 234 -72.23 39.48 14.01
CA SER A 234 -73.53 38.82 14.22
C SER A 234 -74.73 39.65 13.76
N ASP A 235 -74.58 40.97 13.66
CA ASP A 235 -75.59 41.92 13.15
C ASP A 235 -75.51 42.11 11.63
N GLY A 236 -74.61 41.40 10.93
CA GLY A 236 -74.39 41.51 9.48
C GLY A 236 -73.49 42.67 9.06
N THR A 237 -72.89 43.40 10.01
CA THR A 237 -71.95 44.49 9.72
C THR A 237 -70.59 43.95 9.25
N LEU A 238 -70.01 44.56 8.21
CA LEU A 238 -68.68 44.21 7.72
C LEU A 238 -67.58 44.80 8.60
N THR A 239 -66.58 43.99 8.94
CA THR A 239 -65.44 44.35 9.79
C THR A 239 -64.12 43.87 9.15
N ARG A 240 -62.98 44.18 9.79
CA ARG A 240 -61.71 43.58 9.40
C ARG A 240 -61.79 42.06 9.58
N ALA A 241 -61.28 41.29 8.62
CA ALA A 241 -61.28 39.84 8.69
C ALA A 241 -60.42 39.30 9.85
N GLU A 242 -59.40 40.05 10.25
CA GLU A 242 -58.46 39.65 11.28
C GLU A 242 -59.14 39.50 12.65
N GLY A 243 -59.14 38.28 13.19
CA GLY A 243 -59.82 37.94 14.44
C GLY A 243 -61.35 37.84 14.35
N ALA A 244 -61.94 37.97 13.16
CA ALA A 244 -63.37 37.80 12.97
C ALA A 244 -63.79 36.32 13.08
N LYS A 245 -64.92 36.06 13.76
CA LYS A 245 -65.46 34.69 13.91
C LYS A 245 -65.94 34.10 12.58
N ASN A 246 -66.51 34.95 11.72
CA ASN A 246 -66.97 34.59 10.38
C ASN A 246 -66.30 35.52 9.37
N THR A 247 -65.81 34.95 8.27
CA THR A 247 -65.26 35.68 7.13
C THR A 247 -65.96 35.27 5.84
N ILE A 248 -66.05 36.20 4.91
CA ILE A 248 -66.53 35.96 3.54
C ILE A 248 -65.52 36.56 2.55
N SER A 249 -65.58 36.14 1.29
CA SER A 249 -64.76 36.77 0.26
C SER A 249 -65.18 38.22 0.05
N VAL A 250 -64.24 39.09 -0.31
CA VAL A 250 -64.53 40.49 -0.66
C VAL A 250 -65.53 40.57 -1.81
N ASN A 251 -65.46 39.63 -2.77
CA ASN A 251 -66.40 39.57 -3.89
C ASN A 251 -67.84 39.29 -3.42
N ASP A 252 -68.03 38.33 -2.52
CA ASP A 252 -69.36 38.04 -1.95
C ASP A 252 -69.87 39.21 -1.12
N GLY A 253 -68.98 39.84 -0.35
CA GLY A 253 -69.30 41.05 0.41
C GLY A 253 -69.73 42.21 -0.49
N LEU A 254 -69.08 42.39 -1.64
CA LEU A 254 -69.42 43.42 -2.62
C LEU A 254 -70.78 43.16 -3.25
N VAL A 255 -71.09 41.91 -3.60
CA VAL A 255 -72.42 41.52 -4.13
C VAL A 255 -73.52 41.82 -3.11
N ALA A 256 -73.31 41.46 -1.85
CA ALA A 256 -74.28 41.73 -0.78
C ALA A 256 -74.47 43.24 -0.53
N LEU A 257 -73.39 44.03 -0.59
CA LEU A 257 -73.45 45.48 -0.45
C LEU A 257 -74.21 46.12 -1.61
N SER A 258 -73.96 45.70 -2.86
CA SER A 258 -74.67 46.19 -4.04
C SER A 258 -76.17 46.01 -3.91
N GLY A 259 -76.64 44.81 -3.55
CA GLY A 259 -78.07 44.56 -3.40
C GLY A 259 -78.73 45.38 -2.27
N ARG A 260 -77.98 45.77 -1.22
CA ARG A 260 -78.46 46.70 -0.20
C ARG A 260 -78.56 48.12 -0.75
N THR A 261 -77.57 48.56 -1.53
CA THR A 261 -77.59 49.86 -2.20
C THR A 261 -78.79 49.96 -3.15
N ASP A 262 -79.07 48.93 -3.94
CA ASP A 262 -80.23 48.89 -4.84
C ASP A 262 -81.56 49.06 -4.08
N ARG A 263 -81.69 48.42 -2.91
CA ARG A 263 -82.88 48.57 -2.05
C ARG A 263 -83.01 49.97 -1.46
N ILE A 264 -81.90 50.61 -1.11
CA ILE A 264 -81.89 51.99 -0.61
C ILE A 264 -82.26 52.94 -1.74
N ASP A 265 -81.68 52.78 -2.93
CA ASP A 265 -81.95 53.61 -4.11
C ASP A 265 -83.44 53.56 -4.50
N ALA A 266 -84.01 52.35 -4.53
CA ALA A 266 -85.44 52.15 -4.76
C ALA A 266 -86.32 52.82 -3.68
N ALA A 267 -85.89 52.81 -2.42
CA ALA A 267 -86.63 53.44 -1.32
C ALA A 267 -86.52 54.97 -1.34
N VAL A 268 -85.36 55.53 -1.67
CA VAL A 268 -85.16 56.99 -1.80
C VAL A 268 -85.96 57.54 -2.97
N GLY A 269 -86.01 56.83 -4.11
CA GLY A 269 -86.83 57.24 -5.25
C GLY A 269 -88.35 57.21 -4.99
N ALA A 270 -88.79 56.55 -3.91
CA ALA A 270 -90.20 56.47 -3.52
C ALA A 270 -90.63 57.54 -2.50
N ILE A 271 -89.68 58.32 -1.96
CA ILE A 271 -89.90 59.44 -1.02
C ILE A 271 -89.97 60.75 -1.82
#